data_AF-A0A161XFL5-F1
#
_entry.id   AF-A0A161XFL5-F1
#
_cell.length_a   1.000
_cell.length_b   1.000
_cell.length_c   1.000
_cell.angle_alpha   90.00
_cell.angle_beta   90.00
_cell.angle_gamma   90.00
#
_symmetry.space_group_name_H-M   'P 1'
#
loop_
_entity.id
_entity.type
_entity.pdbx_description
1 polymer ?
#
loop_
_entity_poly.entity_id
_entity_poly.type
_entity_poly.pdbx_seq_one_letter_code
_entity_poly.pdbx_strand_id
1 'polypeptide(L)'
;MVGVMLLPNLHGDTVIVWRRPARDRFGDTSYVEHHTIPETVIEYGSQDEPNANGAPTADRELARYDVTLYCPVGADVLANDLIELPDGDQYHVVGRPQRPKHPVTGWTPGVVVRLRRIEG
;
A
#
# COMPACT_ATOMS: atom_id res chain seq x y z
N MET A 1 25.75 14.91 0.85
CA MET A 1 24.67 13.92 0.74
C MET A 1 23.53 14.48 1.60
N VAL A 2 22.60 15.21 0.98
CA VAL A 2 21.59 15.98 1.72
C VAL A 2 20.41 15.04 1.95
N GLY A 3 20.15 14.69 3.21
CA GLY A 3 18.97 13.94 3.59
C GLY A 3 17.73 14.77 3.24
N VAL A 4 16.94 14.28 2.29
CA VAL A 4 15.63 14.82 1.99
C VAL A 4 14.72 14.43 3.14
N MET A 5 14.44 15.40 4.01
CA MET A 5 13.39 15.32 5.01
C MET A 5 12.06 15.46 4.26
N LEU A 6 11.37 14.35 4.02
CA LEU A 6 10.03 14.34 3.40
C LEU A 6 9.06 15.06 4.34
N LEU A 7 8.76 16.32 4.04
CA LEU A 7 7.54 16.96 4.54
C LEU A 7 6.35 16.20 3.94
N PRO A 8 5.23 16.04 4.67
CA PRO A 8 4.01 15.53 4.07
C PRO A 8 3.60 16.50 2.95
N ASN A 9 3.76 16.08 1.71
CA ASN A 9 3.34 16.85 0.55
C ASN A 9 1.82 17.04 0.64
N LEU A 10 1.38 18.31 0.76
CA LEU A 10 -0.04 18.70 0.66
C LEU A 10 -0.61 18.54 -0.76
N HIS A 11 0.23 18.09 -1.70
CA HIS A 11 -0.04 17.79 -3.10
C HIS A 11 0.11 16.28 -3.27
N GLY A 12 -0.95 15.61 -3.73
CA GLY A 12 -1.00 14.14 -3.72
C GLY A 12 0.17 13.48 -4.46
N ASP A 13 0.72 12.45 -3.83
CA ASP A 13 1.85 11.69 -4.33
C ASP A 13 1.41 10.70 -5.43
N THR A 14 2.38 10.21 -6.19
CA THR A 14 2.15 9.18 -7.21
C THR A 14 2.65 7.84 -6.70
N VAL A 15 1.79 6.82 -6.75
CA VAL A 15 2.15 5.43 -6.41
C VAL A 15 2.14 4.57 -7.67
N ILE A 16 2.92 3.49 -7.67
CA ILE A 16 2.96 2.52 -8.77
C ILE A 16 2.20 1.27 -8.34
N VAL A 17 1.29 0.80 -9.19
CA VAL A 17 0.55 -0.44 -8.98
C VAL A 17 1.22 -1.57 -9.76
N TRP A 18 1.60 -2.59 -9.01
CA TRP A 18 2.14 -3.85 -9.50
C TRP A 18 1.04 -4.91 -9.43
N ARG A 19 0.70 -5.51 -10.57
CA ARG A 19 -0.39 -6.48 -10.68
C ARG A 19 0.15 -7.83 -11.15
N ARG A 20 -0.41 -8.92 -10.61
CA ARG A 20 -0.12 -10.25 -11.14
C ARG A 20 -0.87 -10.45 -12.46
N PRO A 21 -0.19 -10.87 -13.54
CA PRO A 21 -0.88 -11.27 -14.76
C PRO A 21 -1.71 -12.53 -14.50
N ALA A 22 -2.65 -12.82 -15.41
CA ALA A 22 -3.41 -14.06 -15.36
C ALA A 22 -2.47 -15.27 -15.33
N ARG A 23 -2.76 -16.22 -14.44
CA ARG A 23 -1.92 -17.40 -14.21
C ARG A 23 -1.73 -18.15 -15.53
N ASP A 24 -0.49 -18.32 -15.96
CA ASP A 24 -0.18 -19.14 -17.12
C ASP A 24 -0.30 -20.63 -16.78
N ARG A 25 -0.20 -21.51 -17.79
CA ARG A 25 -0.25 -22.96 -17.59
C ARG A 25 0.89 -23.51 -16.72
N PHE A 26 1.93 -22.71 -16.47
CA PHE A 26 3.11 -23.07 -15.67
C PHE A 26 3.04 -22.52 -14.24
N GLY A 27 2.05 -21.67 -13.96
CA GLY A 27 1.82 -21.11 -12.64
C GLY A 27 2.74 -19.96 -12.28
N ASP A 28 3.27 -19.22 -13.25
CA ASP A 28 4.02 -17.99 -12.97
C ASP A 28 3.12 -16.98 -12.23
N THR A 29 3.64 -16.43 -11.13
CA THR A 29 2.94 -15.49 -10.24
C THR A 29 3.71 -14.19 -10.06
N SER A 30 4.66 -13.89 -10.95
CA SER A 30 5.44 -12.65 -10.90
C SER A 30 4.55 -11.42 -11.01
N TYR A 31 4.91 -10.36 -10.29
CA TYR A 31 4.25 -9.07 -10.40
C TYR A 31 4.84 -8.30 -11.57
N VAL A 32 3.98 -7.64 -12.35
CA VAL A 32 4.39 -6.73 -13.42
C VAL A 32 3.89 -5.33 -13.11
N GLU A 33 4.70 -4.33 -13.43
CA GLU A 33 4.27 -2.93 -13.36
C GLU A 33 3.06 -2.75 -14.28
N HIS A 34 1.96 -2.24 -13.73
CA HIS A 34 0.71 -2.11 -14.47
C HIS A 34 0.41 -0.66 -14.82
N HIS A 35 0.37 0.23 -13.82
CA HIS A 35 0.09 1.65 -14.00
C HIS A 35 0.44 2.47 -12.76
N THR A 36 0.49 3.78 -12.91
CA THR A 36 0.62 4.74 -11.80
C THR A 36 -0.74 5.31 -11.39
N ILE A 37 -0.88 5.66 -10.11
CA ILE A 37 -2.03 6.40 -9.59
C ILE A 37 -1.50 7.73 -9.05
N PRO A 38 -1.82 8.87 -9.68
CA PRO A 38 -1.44 10.18 -9.18
C PRO A 38 -2.41 10.67 -8.08
N GLU A 39 -2.06 11.79 -7.45
CA GLU A 39 -2.91 12.52 -6.50
C GLU A 39 -3.35 11.67 -5.30
N THR A 40 -2.48 10.75 -4.85
CA THR A 40 -2.75 9.89 -3.70
C THR A 40 -2.26 10.53 -2.41
N VAL A 41 -3.05 10.40 -1.34
CA VAL A 41 -2.60 10.80 0.00
C VAL A 41 -2.15 9.55 0.74
N ILE A 42 -0.93 9.59 1.29
CA ILE A 42 -0.32 8.49 2.03
C ILE A 42 -0.41 8.79 3.53
N GLU A 43 -1.11 7.94 4.26
CA GLU A 43 -1.21 7.99 5.73
C GLU A 43 -0.45 6.80 6.31
N TYR A 44 0.69 7.07 6.94
CA TYR A 44 1.46 6.04 7.64
C TYR A 44 0.76 5.66 8.95
N GLY A 45 0.43 4.38 9.08
CA GLY A 45 -0.29 3.82 10.22
C GLY A 45 0.65 3.21 11.26
N SER A 46 0.17 2.15 11.90
CA SER A 46 0.93 1.44 12.94
C SER A 46 2.20 0.79 12.38
N GLN A 47 3.26 0.87 13.19
CA GLN A 47 4.53 0.19 12.96
C GLN A 47 4.81 -0.68 14.17
N ASP A 48 4.98 -1.98 13.95
CA ASP A 48 5.30 -2.97 14.98
C ASP A 48 6.67 -3.55 14.63
N GLU A 49 7.70 -3.17 15.39
CA GLU A 49 9.07 -3.63 15.17
C GLU A 49 9.45 -4.66 16.25
N PRO A 50 10.12 -5.76 15.88
CA PRO A 50 10.55 -6.77 16.83
C PRO A 50 11.53 -6.17 17.84
N ASN A 51 11.37 -6.51 19.11
CA ASN A 51 12.20 -5.97 20.18
C ASN A 51 13.64 -6.50 20.04
N ALA A 52 14.59 -5.63 19.71
CA ALA A 52 16.02 -5.98 19.62
C ALA A 52 16.61 -6.59 20.91
N ASN A 53 15.95 -6.42 22.06
CA ASN A 53 16.34 -6.97 23.36
C ASN A 53 15.38 -8.05 23.90
N GLY A 54 14.42 -8.51 23.10
CA GLY A 54 13.45 -9.53 23.47
C GLY A 54 14.08 -10.92 23.52
N ALA A 55 13.69 -11.74 24.50
CA ALA A 55 14.07 -13.15 24.51
C ALA A 55 13.53 -13.82 23.23
N PRO A 56 14.31 -14.63 22.51
CA PRO A 56 13.88 -15.25 21.27
C PRO A 56 12.65 -16.12 21.55
N THR A 57 11.48 -15.65 21.14
CA THR A 57 10.26 -16.45 21.10
C THR A 57 10.29 -17.33 19.85
N ALA A 58 9.60 -18.46 19.89
CA ALA A 58 9.60 -19.44 18.80
C ALA A 58 8.93 -18.92 17.51
N ASP A 59 8.26 -17.77 17.58
CA ASP A 59 7.71 -17.04 16.46
C ASP A 59 8.78 -16.07 15.95
N ARG A 60 9.17 -16.20 14.67
CA ARG A 60 9.97 -15.16 13.99
C ARG A 60 9.21 -13.84 14.15
N GLU A 61 9.74 -12.93 14.96
CA GLU A 61 9.14 -11.61 15.13
C GLU A 61 9.37 -10.83 13.82
N LEU A 62 8.32 -10.72 13.01
CA LEU A 62 8.34 -9.99 11.75
C LEU A 62 7.94 -8.55 12.01
N ALA A 63 8.73 -7.59 11.52
CA ALA A 63 8.34 -6.18 11.52
C ALA A 63 7.12 -5.99 10.61
N ARG A 64 6.15 -5.20 11.06
CA ARG A 64 4.91 -4.92 10.31
C ARG A 64 4.73 -3.42 10.19
N TYR A 65 4.54 -2.96 8.95
CA TYR A 65 4.29 -1.57 8.63
C TYR A 65 2.95 -1.45 7.92
N ASP A 66 1.98 -0.78 8.54
CA ASP A 66 0.66 -0.50 7.98
C ASP A 66 0.61 0.90 7.36
N VAL A 67 0.04 1.02 6.16
CA VAL A 67 -0.14 2.30 5.46
C VAL A 67 -1.56 2.37 4.90
N THR A 68 -2.20 3.53 4.93
CA THR A 68 -3.49 3.78 4.29
C THR A 68 -3.31 4.76 3.14
N LEU A 69 -3.75 4.37 1.94
CA LEU A 69 -3.81 5.25 0.78
C LEU A 69 -5.23 5.76 0.56
N TYR A 70 -5.32 7.06 0.26
CA TYR A 70 -6.52 7.68 -0.26
C TYR A 70 -6.27 8.04 -1.72
N CYS A 71 -6.88 7.27 -2.62
CA CYS A 71 -6.75 7.40 -4.06
C CYS A 71 -7.96 8.15 -4.67
N PRO A 72 -7.79 8.78 -5.84
CA PRO A 72 -8.90 9.43 -6.54
C PRO A 72 -10.03 8.45 -6.90
N VAL A 73 -11.21 9.02 -7.16
CA VAL A 73 -12.38 8.24 -7.61
C VAL A 73 -12.03 7.50 -8.90
N GLY A 74 -12.33 6.20 -8.94
CA GLY A 74 -12.08 5.37 -10.12
C GLY A 74 -10.69 4.72 -10.14
N ALA A 75 -9.85 4.95 -9.13
CA ALA A 75 -8.56 4.27 -9.00
C ALA A 75 -8.73 2.73 -9.11
N ASP A 76 -7.91 2.13 -9.98
CA ASP A 76 -7.91 0.69 -10.23
C ASP A 76 -6.90 0.00 -9.32
N VAL A 77 -7.34 -0.32 -8.10
CA VAL A 77 -6.58 -1.14 -7.16
C VAL A 77 -7.38 -2.40 -6.83
N LEU A 78 -6.70 -3.54 -6.85
CA LEU A 78 -7.23 -4.85 -6.46
C LEU A 78 -6.58 -5.35 -5.16
N ALA A 79 -7.28 -6.25 -4.48
CA ALA A 79 -6.84 -6.82 -3.20
C ALA A 79 -5.54 -7.64 -3.28
N ASN A 80 -5.13 -8.08 -4.47
CA ASN A 80 -3.92 -8.88 -4.68
C ASN A 80 -2.75 -8.06 -5.23
N ASP A 81 -2.95 -6.76 -5.46
CA ASP A 81 -1.93 -5.88 -6.02
C ASP A 81 -0.83 -5.62 -4.97
N LEU A 82 0.35 -5.30 -5.49
CA LEU A 82 1.45 -4.69 -4.75
C LEU A 82 1.46 -3.20 -5.11
N ILE A 83 1.70 -2.36 -4.12
CA ILE A 83 1.79 -0.91 -4.31
C ILE A 83 3.19 -0.47 -3.91
N GLU A 84 3.86 0.22 -4.82
CA GLU A 84 5.13 0.88 -4.55
C GLU A 84 4.86 2.34 -4.24
N LEU A 85 5.34 2.77 -3.08
CA LEU A 85 5.24 4.13 -2.60
C LEU A 85 6.39 4.99 -3.18
N PRO A 86 6.35 6.33 -3.08
CA PRO A 86 7.37 7.21 -3.65
C PRO A 86 8.78 7.04 -3.07
N ASP A 87 8.90 6.39 -1.90
CA ASP A 87 10.15 6.00 -1.27
C ASP A 87 10.79 4.76 -1.92
N GLY A 88 10.09 4.09 -2.83
CA GLY A 88 10.49 2.85 -3.48
C GLY A 88 10.10 1.59 -2.71
N ASP A 89 9.43 1.73 -1.57
CA ASP A 89 9.04 0.59 -0.75
C ASP A 89 7.74 -0.04 -1.25
N GLN A 90 7.71 -1.38 -1.24
CA GLN A 90 6.57 -2.16 -1.74
C GLN A 90 5.72 -2.71 -0.60
N TYR A 91 4.41 -2.50 -0.72
CA TYR A 91 3.41 -2.93 0.24
C TYR A 91 2.32 -3.77 -0.43
N HIS A 92 1.83 -4.79 0.27
CA HIS A 92 0.69 -5.57 -0.18
C HIS A 92 -0.61 -4.89 0.17
N VAL A 93 -1.59 -4.91 -0.76
CA VAL A 93 -2.96 -4.52 -0.43
C VAL A 93 -3.55 -5.50 0.57
N VAL A 94 -4.08 -4.97 1.67
CA VAL A 94 -4.75 -5.74 2.72
C VAL A 94 -6.24 -5.53 2.65
N GLY A 95 -6.95 -6.63 2.43
CA GLY A 95 -8.41 -6.62 2.33
C GLY A 95 -8.90 -6.00 1.04
N ARG A 96 -10.18 -5.60 1.02
CA ARG A 96 -10.82 -5.04 -0.17
C ARG A 96 -10.70 -3.51 -0.15
N PRO A 97 -10.23 -2.87 -1.25
CA PRO A 97 -10.31 -1.42 -1.42
C PRO A 97 -11.72 -0.90 -1.18
N GLN A 98 -11.85 0.08 -0.31
CA GLN A 98 -13.13 0.66 0.07
C GLN A 98 -13.48 1.81 -0.86
N ARG A 99 -14.72 1.83 -1.35
CA ARG A 99 -15.24 2.88 -2.22
C ARG A 99 -16.43 3.52 -1.51
N PRO A 100 -16.19 4.34 -0.47
CA PRO A 100 -17.27 4.93 0.30
C PRO A 100 -18.17 5.76 -0.61
N LYS A 101 -19.48 5.57 -0.44
CA LYS A 101 -20.51 6.34 -1.15
C LYS A 101 -21.47 6.88 -0.10
N HIS A 102 -21.64 8.19 -0.07
CA HIS A 102 -22.60 8.81 0.84
C HIS A 102 -24.03 8.44 0.39
N PRO A 103 -24.87 7.88 1.28
CA PRO A 103 -26.17 7.32 0.89
C PRO A 103 -27.18 8.39 0.41
N VAL A 104 -27.11 9.61 0.95
CA VAL A 104 -28.04 10.70 0.61
C VAL A 104 -27.55 11.54 -0.58
N THR A 105 -26.33 12.09 -0.50
CA THR A 105 -25.79 13.00 -1.52
C THR A 105 -25.17 12.28 -2.73
N GLY A 106 -24.95 10.97 -2.66
CA GLY A 106 -24.25 10.21 -3.71
C GLY A 106 -22.77 10.55 -3.85
N TRP A 107 -22.24 11.42 -2.98
CA TRP A 107 -20.84 11.86 -3.02
C TRP A 107 -19.89 10.68 -2.77
N THR A 108 -18.84 10.60 -3.59
CA THR A 108 -17.79 9.59 -3.54
C THR A 108 -16.45 10.28 -3.29
N PRO A 109 -15.91 10.28 -2.05
CA PRO A 109 -14.69 11.02 -1.74
C PRO A 109 -13.41 10.36 -2.29
N GLY A 110 -13.47 9.14 -2.83
CA GLY A 110 -12.34 8.44 -3.41
C GLY A 110 -12.35 6.94 -3.13
N VAL A 111 -11.17 6.33 -3.24
CA VAL A 111 -10.92 4.92 -2.90
C VAL A 111 -9.95 4.88 -1.72
N VAL A 112 -10.28 4.14 -0.66
CA VAL A 112 -9.40 3.92 0.49
C VAL A 112 -8.79 2.53 0.39
N VAL A 113 -7.47 2.45 0.38
CA VAL A 113 -6.71 1.20 0.25
C VAL A 113 -5.85 1.03 1.49
N ARG A 114 -5.96 -0.11 2.16
CA ARG A 114 -5.07 -0.48 3.25
C ARG A 114 -3.91 -1.29 2.70
N LEU A 115 -2.72 -0.97 3.15
CA LEU A 115 -1.47 -1.56 2.72
C LEU A 115 -0.72 -2.11 3.92
N ARG A 116 0.02 -3.19 3.71
CA ARG A 116 0.92 -3.75 4.72
C ARG A 116 2.18 -4.28 4.09
N ARG A 117 3.30 -3.95 4.72
CA ARG A 117 4.61 -4.57 4.50
C ARG A 117 4.97 -5.40 5.72
N ILE A 118 5.50 -6.59 5.47
CA ILE A 118 5.98 -7.49 6.51
C ILE A 118 7.45 -7.78 6.19
N GLU A 119 8.34 -7.50 7.14
CA GLU A 119 9.77 -7.72 7.00
C GLU A 119 10.28 -8.67 8.09
N GLY A 120 11.30 -9.48 7.79
CA GLY A 120 12.00 -10.30 8.78
C GLY A 120 12.99 -11.28 8.16
#